data_AF-A0A6I4UK40-F1
#
_entry.id   AF-A0A6I4UK40-F1
#
_cell.length_a   1.000
_cell.length_b   1.000
_cell.length_c   1.000
_cell.angle_alpha   90.00
_cell.angle_beta   90.00
_cell.angle_gamma   90.00
#
_symmetry.space_group_name_H-M   'P 1'
#
loop_
_entity.id
_entity.type
_entity.pdbx_description
1 polymer ?
#
loop_
_entity_poly.entity_id
_entity_poly.type
_entity_poly.pdbx_seq_one_letter_code
_entity_poly.pdbx_strand_id
1 'polypeptide(L)'
;MKALAAALAVLLLAPLGAEEPPAWRAVDPATGAIADVAGLEQLARDFPDSASVRLRLFNAQLEAGDCAGALASLAWLRERGHVFSERAQAQIPVLIGAAHAEAARALLLPTAEVVAASTIFDEVQAEAGLIESVFVAPNGIEALATSVSLRSVYARGPGDAWEEIATPRAYALSGIVSAPDGRTGWIASGNIDGSPVDPERFSGLIGLTGEPSEFRLIPAPAGVAVSDLAAGPDGTVYASDPVGGGIYRASPSAAELSALVGPGALRSPQGLAVSADGARLYVSDYRYGLAVIELASGALTRLSSDVPAALDGVDGLWLHGRELIAVQNGTSPMRISAFALSEDGTRIIGHLILEQAHPDWTEPLGGSIAKGALYYVATGQWDRYEQGRLRDGMTAIPSVIRRLRLAPR
;
A
#
# COMPACT_ATOMS: atom_id res chain seq x y z
N MET A 1 4.73 19.45 73.01
CA MET A 1 5.01 18.68 71.79
C MET A 1 3.68 18.40 71.09
N LYS A 2 3.32 19.23 70.10
CA LYS A 2 2.11 19.06 69.28
C LYS A 2 2.58 18.75 67.85
N ALA A 3 2.25 17.58 67.35
CA ALA A 3 2.45 17.21 65.96
C ALA A 3 1.35 17.85 65.10
N LEU A 4 1.74 18.55 64.04
CA LEU A 4 0.86 19.08 63.02
C LEU A 4 1.03 18.19 61.78
N ALA A 5 0.00 17.43 61.41
CA ALA A 5 -0.05 16.71 60.15
C ALA A 5 -0.65 17.64 59.08
N ALA A 6 0.09 17.93 58.03
CA ALA A 6 -0.40 18.59 56.83
C ALA A 6 -0.70 17.53 55.77
N ALA A 7 -1.97 17.42 55.36
CA ALA A 7 -2.39 16.59 54.25
C ALA A 7 -2.03 17.28 52.93
N LEU A 8 -1.21 16.64 52.11
CA LEU A 8 -0.89 17.05 50.75
C LEU A 8 -1.94 16.43 49.83
N ALA A 9 -2.82 17.25 49.25
CA ALA A 9 -3.74 16.81 48.20
C ALA A 9 -2.96 16.72 46.88
N VAL A 10 -2.68 15.51 46.43
CA VAL A 10 -2.20 15.25 45.07
C VAL A 10 -3.39 15.37 44.13
N LEU A 11 -3.44 16.44 43.34
CA LEU A 11 -4.31 16.52 42.18
C LEU A 11 -3.78 15.53 41.13
N LEU A 12 -4.47 14.39 41.00
CA LEU A 12 -4.35 13.50 39.85
C LEU A 12 -4.83 14.29 38.61
N LEU A 13 -3.88 14.77 37.81
CA LEU A 13 -4.15 15.14 36.42
C LEU A 13 -4.62 13.86 35.72
N ALA A 14 -5.90 13.82 35.36
CA ALA A 14 -6.39 12.82 34.41
C ALA A 14 -5.58 12.94 33.11
N PRO A 15 -5.24 11.82 32.44
CA PRO A 15 -4.64 11.92 31.12
C PRO A 15 -5.62 12.68 30.23
N LEU A 16 -5.15 13.71 29.55
CA LEU A 16 -5.84 14.31 28.41
C LEU A 16 -6.23 13.13 27.50
N GLY A 17 -7.53 12.83 27.43
CA GLY A 17 -8.02 11.69 26.68
C GLY A 17 -7.54 11.80 25.24
N ALA A 18 -6.91 10.74 24.73
CA ALA A 18 -6.71 10.62 23.30
C ALA A 18 -8.09 10.72 22.64
N GLU A 19 -8.26 11.69 21.75
CA GLU A 19 -9.48 11.82 20.95
C GLU A 19 -9.69 10.49 20.22
N GLU A 20 -10.92 9.96 20.21
CA GLU A 20 -11.20 8.69 19.53
C GLU A 20 -10.77 8.80 18.06
N PRO A 21 -10.08 7.78 17.50
CA PRO A 21 -9.68 7.81 16.11
C PRO A 21 -10.90 8.05 15.22
N PRO A 22 -10.81 8.98 14.25
CA PRO A 22 -11.95 9.28 13.40
C PRO A 22 -12.36 8.02 12.62
N ALA A 23 -13.66 7.73 12.64
CA ALA A 23 -14.23 6.61 11.90
C ALA A 23 -13.88 6.73 10.41
N TRP A 24 -13.65 5.59 9.76
CA TRP A 24 -13.44 5.57 8.32
C TRP A 24 -14.74 5.91 7.60
N ARG A 25 -14.70 6.90 6.69
CA ARG A 25 -15.84 7.18 5.82
C ARG A 25 -15.91 6.06 4.77
N ALA A 26 -17.02 5.32 4.75
CA ALA A 26 -17.26 4.35 3.68
C ALA A 26 -17.27 5.04 2.31
N VAL A 27 -16.74 4.35 1.31
CA VAL A 27 -16.50 4.89 -0.04
C VAL A 27 -17.10 3.97 -1.09
N ASP A 28 -17.64 4.58 -2.13
CA ASP A 28 -18.33 3.89 -3.21
C ASP A 28 -17.95 4.50 -4.57
N PRO A 29 -18.45 3.96 -5.70
CA PRO A 29 -18.21 4.57 -7.01
C PRO A 29 -18.64 6.04 -7.10
N ALA A 30 -19.70 6.46 -6.39
CA ALA A 30 -20.17 7.84 -6.39
C ALA A 30 -19.17 8.80 -5.72
N THR A 31 -18.44 8.33 -4.71
CA THR A 31 -17.36 9.10 -4.05
C THR A 31 -16.26 9.49 -5.05
N GLY A 32 -15.95 8.59 -6.00
CA GLY A 32 -15.00 8.86 -7.08
C GLY A 32 -15.52 9.87 -8.12
N ALA A 33 -16.84 10.04 -8.24
CA ALA A 33 -17.48 10.94 -9.20
C ALA A 33 -17.67 12.38 -8.68
N ILE A 34 -17.40 12.64 -7.40
CA ILE A 34 -17.45 14.00 -6.82
C ILE A 34 -16.46 14.91 -7.55
N ALA A 35 -16.95 16.02 -8.10
CA ALA A 35 -16.14 16.94 -8.90
C ALA A 35 -16.38 18.41 -8.54
N ASP A 36 -17.46 18.74 -7.84
CA ASP A 36 -17.71 20.10 -7.38
C ASP A 36 -16.83 20.46 -6.17
N VAL A 37 -16.50 21.74 -6.04
CA VAL A 37 -15.59 22.24 -5.00
C VAL A 37 -16.09 21.89 -3.59
N ALA A 38 -17.37 22.10 -3.29
CA ALA A 38 -17.91 21.84 -1.95
C ALA A 38 -17.84 20.36 -1.56
N GLY A 39 -18.17 19.46 -2.50
CA GLY A 39 -18.03 18.02 -2.32
C GLY A 39 -16.58 17.59 -2.11
N LEU A 40 -15.65 18.17 -2.88
CA LEU A 40 -14.22 17.88 -2.75
C LEU A 40 -13.59 18.45 -1.47
N GLU A 41 -14.07 19.59 -0.99
CA GLU A 41 -13.69 20.13 0.32
C GLU A 41 -14.14 19.22 1.46
N GLN A 42 -15.36 18.69 1.38
CA GLN A 42 -15.82 17.69 2.35
C GLN A 42 -15.00 16.42 2.26
N LEU A 43 -14.74 15.93 1.06
CA LEU A 43 -13.91 14.74 0.85
C LEU A 43 -12.49 14.94 1.41
N ALA A 44 -11.93 16.15 1.28
CA ALA A 44 -10.63 16.52 1.85
C ALA A 44 -10.65 16.66 3.38
N ARG A 45 -11.83 16.79 4.03
CA ARG A 45 -11.95 16.69 5.49
C ARG A 45 -12.01 15.24 5.96
N ASP A 46 -12.67 14.38 5.18
CA ASP A 46 -12.81 12.96 5.49
C ASP A 46 -11.51 12.17 5.23
N PHE A 47 -10.76 12.58 4.20
CA PHE A 47 -9.46 12.03 3.81
C PHE A 47 -8.38 13.12 3.74
N PRO A 48 -8.01 13.73 4.87
CA PRO A 48 -7.17 14.93 4.90
C PRO A 48 -5.72 14.69 4.49
N ASP A 49 -5.29 13.43 4.42
CA ASP A 49 -3.94 13.01 4.06
C ASP A 49 -3.87 12.38 2.65
N SER A 50 -4.93 12.48 1.84
CA SER A 50 -4.94 12.01 0.46
C SER A 50 -4.49 13.10 -0.53
N ALA A 51 -3.36 12.87 -1.20
CA ALA A 51 -2.88 13.73 -2.27
C ALA A 51 -3.79 13.68 -3.51
N SER A 52 -4.38 12.52 -3.81
CA SER A 52 -5.35 12.36 -4.91
C SER A 52 -6.59 13.23 -4.71
N VAL A 53 -7.16 13.22 -3.49
CA VAL A 53 -8.30 14.09 -3.15
C VAL A 53 -7.90 15.56 -3.22
N ARG A 54 -6.72 15.93 -2.71
CA ARG A 54 -6.25 17.33 -2.79
C ARG A 54 -6.02 17.79 -4.23
N LEU A 55 -5.50 16.94 -5.11
CA LEU A 55 -5.31 17.26 -6.53
C LEU A 55 -6.64 17.48 -7.25
N ARG A 56 -7.66 16.65 -6.96
CA ARG A 56 -9.01 16.86 -7.48
C ARG A 56 -9.58 18.20 -7.03
N LEU A 57 -9.45 18.51 -5.73
CA LEU A 57 -9.90 19.79 -5.17
C LEU A 57 -9.16 20.97 -5.82
N PHE A 58 -7.85 20.89 -5.98
CA PHE A 58 -7.04 21.91 -6.66
C PHE A 58 -7.54 22.19 -8.08
N ASN A 59 -7.79 21.15 -8.87
CA ASN A 59 -8.28 21.31 -10.25
C ASN A 59 -9.68 21.95 -10.28
N ALA A 60 -10.60 21.50 -9.41
CA ALA A 60 -11.93 22.09 -9.31
C ALA A 60 -11.89 23.57 -8.88
N GLN A 61 -10.97 23.93 -7.97
CA GLN A 61 -10.76 25.32 -7.54
C GLN A 61 -10.24 26.19 -8.68
N LEU A 62 -9.30 25.70 -9.50
CA LEU A 62 -8.84 26.40 -10.70
C LEU A 62 -9.98 26.61 -11.71
N GLU A 63 -10.79 25.58 -11.96
CA GLU A 63 -11.93 25.67 -12.89
C GLU A 63 -13.00 26.64 -12.40
N ALA A 64 -13.23 26.70 -11.09
CA ALA A 64 -14.17 27.63 -10.46
C ALA A 64 -13.62 29.06 -10.31
N GLY A 65 -12.35 29.30 -10.61
CA GLY A 65 -11.68 30.59 -10.39
C GLY A 65 -11.39 30.91 -8.92
N ASP A 66 -11.48 29.92 -8.01
CA ASP A 66 -11.10 30.05 -6.60
C ASP A 66 -9.58 30.02 -6.46
N CYS A 67 -8.95 31.16 -6.74
CA CYS A 67 -7.50 31.31 -6.71
C CYS A 67 -6.92 31.12 -5.30
N ALA A 68 -7.65 31.53 -4.26
CA ALA A 68 -7.19 31.42 -2.87
C ALA A 68 -7.18 29.95 -2.42
N GLY A 69 -8.26 29.21 -2.69
CA GLY A 69 -8.33 27.77 -2.46
C GLY A 69 -7.28 27.02 -3.26
N ALA A 70 -7.10 27.35 -4.55
CA ALA A 70 -6.11 26.71 -5.41
C ALA A 70 -4.67 26.89 -4.87
N LEU A 71 -4.30 28.10 -4.43
CA LEU A 71 -3.00 28.35 -3.79
C LEU A 71 -2.82 27.58 -2.48
N ALA A 72 -3.87 27.48 -1.66
CA ALA A 72 -3.83 26.68 -0.44
C ALA A 72 -3.63 25.18 -0.74
N SER A 73 -4.30 24.65 -1.76
CA SER A 73 -4.13 23.26 -2.20
C SER A 73 -2.72 23.02 -2.78
N LEU A 74 -2.16 23.97 -3.54
CA LEU A 74 -0.77 23.90 -3.99
C LEU A 74 0.23 23.88 -2.83
N ALA A 75 0.03 24.73 -1.84
CA ALA A 75 0.90 24.77 -0.65
C ALA A 75 0.86 23.44 0.11
N TRP A 76 -0.33 22.86 0.29
CA TRP A 76 -0.51 21.54 0.91
C TRP A 76 0.22 20.44 0.12
N LEU A 77 0.12 20.45 -1.21
CA LEU A 77 0.76 19.48 -2.09
C LEU A 77 2.28 19.61 -2.06
N ARG A 78 2.80 20.85 -2.07
CA ARG A 78 4.23 21.15 -1.94
C ARG A 78 4.81 20.62 -0.63
N GLU A 79 4.12 20.85 0.49
CA GLU A 79 4.55 20.40 1.82
C GLU A 79 4.75 18.87 1.88
N ARG A 80 3.99 18.13 1.08
CA ARG A 80 4.07 16.66 0.95
C ARG A 80 4.89 16.18 -0.24
N GLY A 81 5.70 17.08 -0.82
CA GLY A 81 6.68 16.76 -1.86
C GLY A 81 6.08 16.48 -3.24
N HIS A 82 4.83 16.89 -3.51
CA HIS A 82 4.21 16.60 -4.81
C HIS A 82 4.89 17.39 -5.94
N VAL A 83 5.28 16.68 -6.99
CA VAL A 83 5.89 17.27 -8.19
C VAL A 83 4.92 17.12 -9.37
N PHE A 84 4.50 18.26 -9.90
CA PHE A 84 3.68 18.33 -11.11
C PHE A 84 4.52 18.07 -12.36
N SER A 85 3.91 17.54 -13.42
CA SER A 85 4.57 17.40 -14.73
C SER A 85 4.99 18.75 -15.30
N GLU A 86 6.02 18.78 -16.16
CA GLU A 86 6.49 20.02 -16.79
C GLU A 86 5.36 20.81 -17.47
N ARG A 87 4.45 20.08 -18.13
CA ARG A 87 3.24 20.65 -18.74
C ARG A 87 2.37 21.34 -17.69
N ALA A 88 2.08 20.67 -16.58
CA ALA A 88 1.26 21.24 -15.51
C ALA A 88 1.95 22.45 -14.86
N GLN A 89 3.27 22.38 -14.62
CA GLN A 89 4.04 23.50 -14.09
C GLN A 89 3.98 24.75 -14.99
N ALA A 90 3.96 24.55 -16.33
CA ALA A 90 3.79 25.66 -17.28
C ALA A 90 2.35 26.19 -17.32
N GLN A 91 1.35 25.33 -17.16
CA GLN A 91 -0.06 25.69 -17.29
C GLN A 91 -0.66 26.33 -16.03
N ILE A 92 -0.29 25.85 -14.84
CA ILE A 92 -0.86 26.30 -13.56
C ILE A 92 -0.78 27.83 -13.37
N PRO A 93 0.37 28.50 -13.58
CA PRO A 93 0.48 29.96 -13.44
C PRO A 93 -0.37 30.74 -14.44
N VAL A 94 -0.69 30.15 -15.59
CA VAL A 94 -1.57 30.75 -16.60
C VAL A 94 -3.03 30.60 -16.19
N LEU A 95 -3.43 29.39 -15.77
CA LEU A 95 -4.81 29.08 -15.38
C LEU A 95 -5.26 29.84 -14.15
N ILE A 96 -4.38 30.02 -13.16
CA ILE A 96 -4.71 30.75 -11.92
C ILE A 96 -4.77 32.28 -12.10
N GLY A 97 -4.35 32.78 -13.26
CA GLY A 97 -4.38 34.19 -13.62
C GLY A 97 -3.12 34.98 -13.20
N ALA A 98 -2.83 36.04 -13.97
CA ALA A 98 -1.59 36.82 -13.87
C ALA A 98 -1.32 37.40 -12.46
N ALA A 99 -2.37 37.73 -11.70
CA ALA A 99 -2.24 38.26 -10.35
C ALA A 99 -1.66 37.24 -9.34
N HIS A 100 -1.84 35.94 -9.59
CA HIS A 100 -1.41 34.86 -8.69
C HIS A 100 -0.31 33.98 -9.29
N ALA A 101 0.10 34.24 -10.54
CA ALA A 101 1.07 33.43 -11.27
C ALA A 101 2.40 33.27 -10.50
N GLU A 102 2.92 34.33 -9.90
CA GLU A 102 4.17 34.28 -9.15
C GLU A 102 4.04 33.47 -7.86
N ALA A 103 2.93 33.62 -7.13
CA ALA A 103 2.65 32.83 -5.95
C ALA A 103 2.53 31.34 -6.29
N ALA A 104 1.85 31.01 -7.39
CA ALA A 104 1.76 29.62 -7.86
C ALA A 104 3.12 29.05 -8.25
N ARG A 105 3.96 29.81 -8.99
CA ARG A 105 5.33 29.40 -9.32
C ARG A 105 6.17 29.14 -8.08
N ALA A 106 6.06 29.99 -7.06
CA ALA A 106 6.78 29.82 -5.81
C ALA A 106 6.37 28.55 -5.04
N LEU A 107 5.15 28.04 -5.25
CA LEU A 107 4.64 26.83 -4.62
C LEU A 107 4.97 25.55 -5.42
N LEU A 108 5.21 25.63 -6.72
CA LEU A 108 5.60 24.47 -7.53
C LEU A 108 7.02 24.02 -7.19
N LEU A 109 7.19 22.71 -6.96
CA LEU A 109 8.50 22.08 -6.91
C LEU A 109 8.99 21.86 -8.34
N PRO A 110 10.19 22.34 -8.73
CA PRO A 110 10.66 22.26 -10.11
C PRO A 110 10.97 20.82 -10.52
N THR A 111 11.60 20.06 -9.63
CA THR A 111 12.02 18.67 -9.84
C THR A 111 11.85 17.87 -8.55
N ALA A 112 11.71 16.56 -8.68
CA ALA A 112 11.79 15.65 -7.55
C ALA A 112 13.22 15.56 -7.02
N GLU A 113 13.37 15.50 -5.70
CA GLU A 113 14.61 15.04 -5.08
C GLU A 113 14.75 13.53 -5.31
N VAL A 114 15.90 13.12 -5.83
CA VAL A 114 16.22 11.70 -6.05
C VAL A 114 16.86 11.15 -4.78
N VAL A 115 16.24 10.12 -4.21
CA VAL A 115 16.80 9.32 -3.13
C VAL A 115 16.90 7.89 -3.66
N ALA A 116 18.12 7.44 -3.97
CA ALA A 116 18.39 6.12 -4.53
C ALA A 116 19.30 5.31 -3.61
N ALA A 117 18.71 4.68 -2.58
CA ALA A 117 19.44 4.03 -1.50
C ALA A 117 19.53 2.49 -1.64
N SER A 118 18.62 1.87 -2.39
CA SER A 118 18.62 0.42 -2.60
C SER A 118 19.74 -0.04 -3.54
N THR A 119 20.08 -1.33 -3.43
CA THR A 119 20.96 -2.04 -4.37
C THR A 119 20.18 -3.13 -5.09
N ILE A 120 20.60 -3.51 -6.29
CA ILE A 120 20.03 -4.69 -6.97
C ILE A 120 20.27 -5.94 -6.10
N PHE A 121 19.21 -6.69 -5.85
CA PHE A 121 19.28 -8.04 -5.27
C PHE A 121 19.42 -9.07 -6.37
N ASP A 122 18.56 -8.98 -7.39
CA ASP A 122 18.55 -9.89 -8.52
C ASP A 122 17.68 -9.41 -9.67
N GLU A 123 17.60 -10.19 -10.75
CA GLU A 123 16.75 -9.96 -11.91
C GLU A 123 15.99 -11.25 -12.28
N VAL A 124 14.66 -11.15 -12.43
CA VAL A 124 13.81 -12.22 -12.96
C VAL A 124 13.74 -12.06 -14.48
N GLN A 125 13.93 -13.13 -15.24
CA GLN A 125 13.94 -13.11 -16.70
C GLN A 125 12.62 -12.56 -17.31
N ALA A 126 12.71 -11.95 -18.48
CA ALA A 126 11.58 -11.31 -19.16
C ALA A 126 10.41 -12.27 -19.47
N GLU A 127 10.72 -13.56 -19.68
CA GLU A 127 9.75 -14.61 -19.94
C GLU A 127 8.83 -14.87 -18.74
N ALA A 128 9.22 -14.43 -17.54
CA ALA A 128 8.38 -14.46 -16.35
C ALA A 128 7.24 -13.42 -16.37
N GLY A 129 7.28 -12.50 -17.35
CA GLY A 129 6.25 -11.52 -17.62
C GLY A 129 6.03 -10.52 -16.50
N LEU A 130 4.76 -10.21 -16.21
CA LEU A 130 4.36 -9.24 -15.21
C LEU A 130 4.54 -9.81 -13.79
N ILE A 131 5.70 -9.54 -13.20
CA ILE A 131 5.98 -9.85 -11.79
C ILE A 131 5.36 -8.80 -10.88
N GLU A 132 4.65 -9.26 -9.85
CA GLU A 132 3.89 -8.39 -8.94
C GLU A 132 4.52 -8.27 -7.55
N SER A 133 5.02 -9.37 -7.01
CA SER A 133 5.60 -9.38 -5.67
C SER A 133 6.77 -10.34 -5.57
N VAL A 134 7.64 -10.08 -4.60
CA VAL A 134 8.80 -10.94 -4.27
C VAL A 134 8.85 -11.24 -2.78
N PHE A 135 8.90 -12.53 -2.46
CA PHE A 135 9.17 -13.03 -1.12
C PHE A 135 10.62 -13.49 -1.02
N VAL A 136 11.40 -12.92 -0.12
CA VAL A 136 12.75 -13.39 0.20
C VAL A 136 12.71 -14.11 1.54
N ALA A 137 13.27 -15.33 1.58
CA ALA A 137 13.29 -16.16 2.77
C ALA A 137 14.01 -15.46 3.94
N PRO A 138 13.74 -15.83 5.21
CA PRO A 138 14.35 -15.18 6.38
C PRO A 138 15.90 -15.20 6.39
N ASN A 139 16.52 -16.14 5.68
CA ASN A 139 17.98 -16.19 5.52
C ASN A 139 18.50 -15.16 4.49
N GLY A 140 17.64 -14.44 3.78
CA GLY A 140 17.98 -13.42 2.79
C GLY A 140 18.58 -13.96 1.49
N ILE A 141 18.37 -15.25 1.17
CA ILE A 141 19.02 -15.91 0.04
C ILE A 141 17.99 -16.46 -0.95
N GLU A 142 17.15 -17.42 -0.56
CA GLU A 142 16.13 -17.95 -1.47
C GLU A 142 15.00 -16.94 -1.66
N ALA A 143 14.41 -16.96 -2.84
CA ALA A 143 13.34 -16.04 -3.19
C ALA A 143 12.26 -16.70 -4.04
N LEU A 144 11.05 -16.20 -3.91
CA LEU A 144 9.88 -16.51 -4.72
C LEU A 144 9.33 -15.22 -5.32
N ALA A 145 8.88 -15.25 -6.56
CA ALA A 145 8.24 -14.14 -7.22
C ALA A 145 6.91 -14.59 -7.84
N THR A 146 5.89 -13.75 -7.77
CA THR A 146 4.57 -14.05 -8.33
C THR A 146 4.40 -13.38 -9.68
N SER A 147 3.89 -14.13 -10.66
CA SER A 147 3.58 -13.61 -11.99
C SER A 147 2.08 -13.51 -12.22
N VAL A 148 1.61 -12.30 -12.50
CA VAL A 148 0.22 -11.99 -12.88
C VAL A 148 -0.10 -12.59 -14.24
N SER A 149 0.74 -12.33 -15.24
CA SER A 149 0.47 -12.72 -16.63
C SER A 149 0.66 -14.22 -16.88
N LEU A 150 1.66 -14.84 -16.24
CA LEU A 150 1.93 -16.27 -16.44
C LEU A 150 1.15 -17.14 -15.44
N ARG A 151 0.66 -16.55 -14.34
CA ARG A 151 -0.12 -17.25 -13.30
C ARG A 151 0.69 -18.36 -12.64
N SER A 152 1.99 -18.07 -12.53
CA SER A 152 3.03 -18.97 -12.04
C SER A 152 3.85 -18.30 -10.96
N VAL A 153 4.44 -19.13 -10.12
CA VAL A 153 5.46 -18.70 -9.15
C VAL A 153 6.82 -18.95 -9.79
N TYR A 154 7.75 -18.02 -9.62
CA TYR A 154 9.14 -18.22 -9.97
C TYR A 154 9.94 -18.40 -8.69
N ALA A 155 10.72 -19.47 -8.60
CA ALA A 155 11.55 -19.77 -7.44
C ALA A 155 13.03 -19.68 -7.77
N ARG A 156 13.82 -19.20 -6.81
CA ARG A 156 15.27 -19.09 -6.93
C ARG A 156 15.96 -19.60 -5.66
N GLY A 157 16.91 -20.50 -5.85
CA GLY A 157 17.88 -20.92 -4.84
C GLY A 157 19.17 -20.10 -4.84
N PRO A 158 20.13 -20.41 -3.94
CA PRO A 158 21.39 -19.68 -3.82
C PRO A 158 22.26 -19.78 -5.08
N GLY A 159 22.36 -18.70 -5.86
CA GLY A 159 23.18 -18.65 -7.08
C GLY A 159 22.53 -19.30 -8.30
N ASP A 160 21.26 -19.69 -8.18
CA ASP A 160 20.48 -20.30 -9.25
C ASP A 160 19.76 -19.24 -10.11
N ALA A 161 19.32 -19.67 -11.30
CA ALA A 161 18.36 -18.95 -12.11
C ALA A 161 16.95 -19.09 -11.52
N TRP A 162 16.03 -18.19 -11.91
CA TRP A 162 14.63 -18.31 -11.52
C TRP A 162 13.94 -19.40 -12.34
N GLU A 163 13.38 -20.39 -11.66
CA GLU A 163 12.66 -21.50 -12.27
C GLU A 163 11.16 -21.38 -12.05
N GLU A 164 10.37 -21.69 -13.07
CA GLU A 164 8.92 -21.64 -13.00
C GLU A 164 8.36 -22.84 -12.21
N ILE A 165 7.50 -22.53 -11.24
CA ILE A 165 6.61 -23.47 -10.56
C ILE A 165 5.20 -23.19 -11.07
N ALA A 166 4.72 -24.07 -11.93
CA ALA A 166 3.37 -23.99 -12.48
C ALA A 166 2.31 -24.12 -11.37
N THR A 167 1.36 -23.19 -11.37
CA THR A 167 0.23 -23.14 -10.42
C THR A 167 -1.06 -23.39 -11.18
N PRO A 168 -1.42 -24.67 -11.42
CA PRO A 168 -2.55 -24.99 -12.27
C PRO A 168 -3.83 -24.39 -11.73
N ARG A 169 -4.65 -23.87 -12.64
CA ARG A 169 -5.96 -23.24 -12.38
C ARG A 169 -5.89 -21.91 -11.62
N ALA A 170 -4.73 -21.32 -11.36
CA ALA A 170 -4.69 -19.98 -10.77
C ALA A 170 -5.29 -18.90 -11.71
N TYR A 171 -5.78 -17.84 -11.09
CA TYR A 171 -5.90 -16.52 -11.71
C TYR A 171 -4.53 -15.81 -11.68
N ALA A 172 -4.50 -14.49 -11.84
CA ALA A 172 -3.30 -13.71 -11.57
C ALA A 172 -2.80 -13.97 -10.14
N LEU A 173 -1.49 -14.22 -10.02
CA LEU A 173 -0.83 -14.36 -8.73
C LEU A 173 -0.21 -13.03 -8.33
N SER A 174 -0.44 -12.61 -7.08
CA SER A 174 0.03 -11.32 -6.57
C SER A 174 0.68 -11.44 -5.20
N GLY A 175 0.01 -11.06 -4.11
CA GLY A 175 0.59 -11.05 -2.78
C GLY A 175 1.13 -12.42 -2.36
N ILE A 176 2.28 -12.43 -1.70
CA ILE A 176 2.93 -13.63 -1.17
C ILE A 176 3.46 -13.37 0.24
N VAL A 177 3.18 -14.27 1.18
CA VAL A 177 3.61 -14.16 2.58
C VAL A 177 3.97 -15.53 3.13
N SER A 178 4.84 -15.60 4.14
CA SER A 178 5.09 -16.84 4.88
C SER A 178 4.28 -16.84 6.17
N ALA A 179 3.72 -18.00 6.53
CA ALA A 179 3.19 -18.23 7.86
C ALA A 179 4.29 -18.05 8.92
N PRO A 180 3.96 -17.63 10.15
CA PRO A 180 4.96 -17.38 11.20
C PRO A 180 5.83 -18.58 11.55
N ASP A 181 5.35 -19.81 11.32
CA ASP A 181 6.09 -21.03 11.55
C ASP A 181 7.14 -21.33 10.46
N GLY A 182 7.14 -20.54 9.37
CA GLY A 182 8.03 -20.70 8.22
C GLY A 182 7.76 -21.94 7.38
N ARG A 183 6.69 -22.70 7.66
CA ARG A 183 6.40 -23.99 7.01
C ARG A 183 5.52 -23.85 5.78
N THR A 184 4.66 -22.83 5.76
CA THR A 184 3.72 -22.59 4.65
C THR A 184 3.93 -21.20 4.07
N GLY A 185 4.13 -21.12 2.76
CA GLY A 185 3.98 -19.86 2.01
C GLY A 185 2.56 -19.75 1.48
N TRP A 186 1.95 -18.57 1.56
CA TRP A 186 0.62 -18.30 1.01
C TRP A 186 0.74 -17.31 -0.14
N ILE A 187 0.03 -17.59 -1.22
CA ILE A 187 -0.05 -16.75 -2.41
C ILE A 187 -1.51 -16.44 -2.70
N ALA A 188 -1.80 -15.19 -3.04
CA ALA A 188 -3.12 -14.79 -3.50
C ALA A 188 -3.31 -15.14 -4.98
N SER A 189 -4.48 -15.67 -5.29
CA SER A 189 -4.95 -15.90 -6.65
C SER A 189 -6.28 -15.17 -6.80
N GLY A 190 -6.35 -14.19 -7.72
CA GLY A 190 -7.53 -13.36 -7.90
C GLY A 190 -7.59 -12.74 -9.30
N ASN A 191 -8.80 -12.47 -9.80
CA ASN A 191 -8.99 -11.78 -11.07
C ASN A 191 -8.77 -10.26 -10.90
N ILE A 192 -7.50 -9.87 -10.75
CA ILE A 192 -7.09 -8.48 -10.56
C ILE A 192 -6.60 -7.81 -11.86
N ASP A 193 -6.31 -8.62 -12.89
CA ASP A 193 -5.83 -8.14 -14.19
C ASP A 193 -6.96 -7.65 -15.11
N GLY A 194 -8.23 -7.85 -14.70
CA GLY A 194 -9.42 -7.48 -15.47
C GLY A 194 -9.70 -8.41 -16.65
N SER A 195 -9.08 -9.59 -16.69
CA SER A 195 -9.37 -10.60 -17.69
C SER A 195 -10.80 -11.14 -17.56
N PRO A 196 -11.40 -11.70 -18.64
CA PRO A 196 -12.73 -12.28 -18.56
C PRO A 196 -12.82 -13.34 -17.45
N VAL A 197 -13.95 -13.34 -16.73
CA VAL A 197 -14.21 -14.32 -15.67
C VAL A 197 -14.21 -15.73 -16.26
N ASP A 198 -13.37 -16.58 -15.71
CA ASP A 198 -13.19 -17.99 -16.01
C ASP A 198 -13.55 -18.83 -14.77
N PRO A 199 -14.67 -19.58 -14.79
CA PRO A 199 -15.12 -20.35 -13.64
C PRO A 199 -14.25 -21.58 -13.35
N GLU A 200 -13.36 -21.99 -14.27
CA GLU A 200 -12.45 -23.12 -14.04
C GLU A 200 -11.25 -22.72 -13.16
N ARG A 201 -11.01 -21.40 -13.04
CA ARG A 201 -9.93 -20.83 -12.25
C ARG A 201 -10.28 -20.68 -10.77
N PHE A 202 -9.26 -20.84 -9.96
CA PHE A 202 -9.30 -20.75 -8.51
C PHE A 202 -9.05 -19.31 -8.07
N SER A 203 -9.97 -18.76 -7.26
CA SER A 203 -9.79 -17.51 -6.52
C SER A 203 -9.69 -17.82 -5.03
N GLY A 204 -8.70 -17.27 -4.35
CA GLY A 204 -8.42 -17.54 -2.94
C GLY A 204 -6.94 -17.60 -2.61
N LEU A 205 -6.60 -18.31 -1.53
CA LEU A 205 -5.21 -18.53 -1.10
C LEU A 205 -4.69 -19.89 -1.60
N ILE A 206 -3.48 -19.88 -2.14
CA ILE A 206 -2.72 -21.07 -2.53
C ILE A 206 -1.55 -21.23 -1.55
N GLY A 207 -1.55 -22.32 -0.79
CA GLY A 207 -0.52 -22.65 0.19
C GLY A 207 0.54 -23.57 -0.38
N LEU A 208 1.81 -23.16 -0.30
CA LEU A 208 3.01 -23.92 -0.62
C LEU A 208 3.57 -24.55 0.66
N THR A 209 3.58 -25.89 0.76
CA THR A 209 3.95 -26.64 1.97
C THR A 209 5.33 -27.31 1.91
N GLY A 210 6.12 -27.03 0.86
CA GLY A 210 7.48 -27.55 0.69
C GLY A 210 7.60 -28.82 -0.15
N GLU A 211 6.50 -29.53 -0.42
CA GLU A 211 6.46 -30.62 -1.40
C GLU A 211 6.03 -30.09 -2.78
N PRO A 212 6.79 -30.33 -3.86
CA PRO A 212 6.40 -29.93 -5.20
C PRO A 212 5.07 -30.59 -5.55
N SER A 213 4.06 -29.80 -5.93
CA SER A 213 2.70 -30.21 -6.37
C SER A 213 1.61 -30.44 -5.31
N GLU A 214 1.89 -30.34 -4.01
CA GLU A 214 0.84 -30.32 -2.99
C GLU A 214 0.46 -28.88 -2.61
N PHE A 215 -0.63 -28.39 -3.19
CA PHE A 215 -1.18 -27.08 -2.85
C PHE A 215 -2.31 -27.20 -1.83
N ARG A 216 -2.23 -26.41 -0.76
CA ARG A 216 -3.40 -26.18 0.11
C ARG A 216 -4.23 -25.04 -0.46
N LEU A 217 -5.46 -25.31 -0.87
CA LEU A 217 -6.35 -24.30 -1.45
C LEU A 217 -7.38 -23.83 -0.42
N ILE A 218 -7.45 -22.52 -0.18
CA ILE A 218 -8.49 -21.88 0.63
C ILE A 218 -9.30 -20.93 -0.28
N PRO A 219 -10.48 -21.33 -0.77
CA PRO A 219 -11.26 -20.52 -1.69
C PRO A 219 -11.72 -19.19 -1.08
N ALA A 220 -11.78 -18.16 -1.92
CA ALA A 220 -12.48 -16.93 -1.63
C ALA A 220 -14.00 -17.08 -1.87
N PRO A 221 -14.85 -16.27 -1.22
CA PRO A 221 -16.27 -16.18 -1.59
C PRO A 221 -16.46 -15.83 -3.07
N ALA A 222 -17.60 -16.23 -3.64
CA ALA A 222 -17.88 -15.96 -5.05
C ALA A 222 -17.82 -14.46 -5.37
N GLY A 223 -17.10 -14.11 -6.44
CA GLY A 223 -16.91 -12.72 -6.89
C GLY A 223 -15.80 -11.94 -6.18
N VAL A 224 -15.14 -12.52 -5.18
CA VAL A 224 -14.01 -11.90 -4.48
C VAL A 224 -12.72 -12.18 -5.23
N ALA A 225 -11.89 -11.14 -5.43
CA ALA A 225 -10.59 -11.23 -6.06
C ALA A 225 -9.51 -10.75 -5.08
N VAL A 226 -8.95 -11.68 -4.30
CA VAL A 226 -7.92 -11.33 -3.31
C VAL A 226 -6.58 -11.00 -3.97
N SER A 227 -5.81 -10.07 -3.38
CA SER A 227 -4.49 -9.66 -3.89
C SER A 227 -3.39 -9.62 -2.82
N ASP A 228 -3.29 -8.56 -2.01
CA ASP A 228 -2.21 -8.46 -1.04
C ASP A 228 -2.51 -9.27 0.20
N LEU A 229 -1.43 -9.77 0.81
CA LEU A 229 -1.49 -10.66 1.96
C LEU A 229 -0.69 -10.13 3.13
N ALA A 230 -1.18 -10.38 4.35
CA ALA A 230 -0.41 -10.26 5.58
C ALA A 230 -0.69 -11.45 6.50
N ALA A 231 0.34 -11.94 7.19
CA ALA A 231 0.20 -13.01 8.18
C ALA A 231 0.31 -12.43 9.59
N GLY A 232 -0.66 -12.76 10.45
CA GLY A 232 -0.64 -12.45 11.87
C GLY A 232 0.21 -13.43 12.67
N PRO A 233 0.61 -13.07 13.90
CA PRO A 233 1.44 -13.91 14.76
C PRO A 233 0.77 -15.22 15.19
N ASP A 234 -0.57 -15.30 15.11
CA ASP A 234 -1.37 -16.50 15.35
C ASP A 234 -1.46 -17.43 14.12
N GLY A 235 -0.86 -17.03 13.00
CA GLY A 235 -0.92 -17.73 11.72
C GLY A 235 -2.17 -17.44 10.89
N THR A 236 -3.04 -16.52 11.33
CA THR A 236 -4.15 -16.04 10.50
C THR A 236 -3.59 -15.24 9.33
N VAL A 237 -4.05 -15.55 8.11
CA VAL A 237 -3.73 -14.79 6.89
C VAL A 237 -4.86 -13.84 6.60
N TYR A 238 -4.53 -12.58 6.37
CA TYR A 238 -5.42 -11.53 5.93
C TYR A 238 -5.17 -11.25 4.45
N ALA A 239 -6.23 -10.98 3.71
CA ALA A 239 -6.18 -10.74 2.28
C ALA A 239 -7.05 -9.55 1.88
N SER A 240 -6.52 -8.64 1.06
CA SER A 240 -7.27 -7.51 0.52
C SER A 240 -7.98 -7.89 -0.78
N ASP A 241 -9.15 -7.32 -1.02
CA ASP A 241 -9.84 -7.39 -2.32
C ASP A 241 -9.84 -6.00 -2.97
N PRO A 242 -8.85 -5.68 -3.82
CA PRO A 242 -8.73 -4.35 -4.42
C PRO A 242 -9.87 -4.00 -5.38
N VAL A 243 -10.65 -5.00 -5.84
CA VAL A 243 -11.77 -4.81 -6.76
C VAL A 243 -13.07 -4.59 -6.00
N GLY A 244 -13.38 -5.46 -5.04
CA GLY A 244 -14.61 -5.45 -4.25
C GLY A 244 -14.56 -4.58 -3.00
N GLY A 245 -13.38 -4.17 -2.54
CA GLY A 245 -13.25 -3.25 -1.41
C GLY A 245 -13.38 -3.89 -0.02
N GLY A 246 -13.24 -5.20 0.07
CA GLY A 246 -13.34 -5.97 1.32
C GLY A 246 -11.98 -6.42 1.85
N ILE A 247 -11.94 -6.82 3.12
CA ILE A 247 -10.80 -7.52 3.74
C ILE A 247 -11.28 -8.87 4.24
N TYR A 248 -10.51 -9.91 3.92
CA TYR A 248 -10.83 -11.30 4.22
C TYR A 248 -9.76 -11.92 5.12
N ARG A 249 -10.11 -12.99 5.82
CA ARG A 249 -9.20 -13.73 6.69
C ARG A 249 -9.39 -15.24 6.60
N ALA A 250 -8.29 -15.96 6.82
CA ALA A 250 -8.23 -17.41 6.97
C ALA A 250 -7.35 -17.77 8.17
N SER A 251 -7.94 -18.40 9.19
CA SER A 251 -7.16 -18.98 10.29
C SER A 251 -6.38 -20.22 9.79
N PRO A 252 -5.38 -20.72 10.56
CA PRO A 252 -4.60 -21.87 10.14
C PRO A 252 -5.41 -23.13 9.82
N SER A 253 -6.61 -23.29 10.37
CA SER A 253 -7.52 -24.42 10.11
C SER A 253 -8.69 -24.07 9.18
N ALA A 254 -8.73 -22.86 8.61
CA ALA A 254 -9.81 -22.44 7.75
C ALA A 254 -9.87 -23.28 6.46
N ALA A 255 -11.10 -23.56 6.05
CA ALA A 255 -11.41 -24.24 4.80
C ALA A 255 -11.84 -23.25 3.69
N GLU A 256 -12.17 -22.01 4.04
CA GLU A 256 -12.52 -20.92 3.13
C GLU A 256 -12.16 -19.56 3.76
N LEU A 257 -12.02 -18.53 2.94
CA LEU A 257 -11.88 -17.16 3.41
C LEU A 257 -13.22 -16.64 3.95
N SER A 258 -13.16 -15.95 5.09
CA SER A 258 -14.29 -15.24 5.67
C SER A 258 -14.05 -13.73 5.65
N ALA A 259 -15.11 -12.93 5.46
CA ALA A 259 -14.98 -11.48 5.52
C ALA A 259 -14.65 -11.02 6.95
N LEU A 260 -13.60 -10.21 7.09
CA LEU A 260 -13.31 -9.42 8.29
C LEU A 260 -14.03 -8.06 8.18
N VAL A 261 -13.93 -7.43 7.00
CA VAL A 261 -14.67 -6.22 6.63
C VAL A 261 -15.31 -6.47 5.27
N GLY A 262 -16.60 -6.16 5.15
CA GLY A 262 -17.39 -6.45 3.95
C GLY A 262 -17.00 -5.63 2.72
N PRO A 263 -17.43 -6.06 1.52
CA PRO A 263 -17.24 -5.30 0.27
C PRO A 263 -17.76 -3.86 0.35
N GLY A 264 -17.08 -2.94 -0.35
CA GLY A 264 -17.43 -1.52 -0.40
C GLY A 264 -17.11 -0.71 0.87
N ALA A 265 -16.50 -1.31 1.89
CA ALA A 265 -16.01 -0.55 3.04
C ALA A 265 -14.79 0.31 2.65
N LEU A 266 -13.93 -0.24 1.79
CA LEU A 266 -12.75 0.40 1.21
C LEU A 266 -12.93 0.49 -0.31
N ARG A 267 -12.25 1.42 -0.96
CA ARG A 267 -12.36 1.63 -2.42
C ARG A 267 -11.44 0.72 -3.20
N SER A 268 -10.21 0.58 -2.73
CA SER A 268 -9.15 -0.20 -3.37
C SER A 268 -8.11 -0.57 -2.29
N PRO A 269 -8.46 -1.50 -1.39
CA PRO A 269 -7.50 -1.98 -0.40
C PRO A 269 -6.37 -2.73 -1.09
N GLN A 270 -5.12 -2.36 -0.80
CA GLN A 270 -3.90 -2.99 -1.32
C GLN A 270 -3.13 -3.56 -0.12
N GLY A 271 -1.91 -3.07 0.13
CA GLY A 271 -1.00 -3.49 1.16
C GLY A 271 -1.58 -3.59 2.57
N LEU A 272 -1.12 -4.62 3.27
CA LEU A 272 -1.60 -5.02 4.59
C LEU A 272 -0.43 -5.21 5.56
N ALA A 273 -0.57 -4.75 6.80
CA ALA A 273 0.39 -5.05 7.86
C ALA A 273 -0.32 -5.34 9.18
N VAL A 274 0.00 -6.48 9.81
CA VAL A 274 -0.53 -6.82 11.14
C VAL A 274 0.35 -6.20 12.21
N SER A 275 -0.24 -5.61 13.25
CA SER A 275 0.50 -5.08 14.40
C SER A 275 1.24 -6.20 15.14
N ALA A 276 2.35 -5.86 15.80
CA ALA A 276 3.20 -6.85 16.48
C ALA A 276 2.47 -7.63 17.61
N ASP A 277 1.47 -7.00 18.24
CA ASP A 277 0.61 -7.61 19.26
C ASP A 277 -0.56 -8.43 18.67
N GLY A 278 -0.72 -8.45 17.35
CA GLY A 278 -1.82 -9.12 16.67
C GLY A 278 -3.21 -8.49 16.90
N ALA A 279 -3.27 -7.26 17.41
CA ALA A 279 -4.54 -6.59 17.74
C ALA A 279 -5.11 -5.75 16.59
N ARG A 280 -4.28 -5.32 15.64
CA ARG A 280 -4.68 -4.41 14.55
C ARG A 280 -4.18 -4.91 13.20
N LEU A 281 -4.94 -4.58 12.17
CA LEU A 281 -4.52 -4.67 10.78
C LEU A 281 -4.49 -3.26 10.19
N TYR A 282 -3.31 -2.83 9.78
CA TYR A 282 -3.12 -1.63 8.97
C TYR A 282 -3.40 -1.98 7.51
N VAL A 283 -4.16 -1.11 6.85
CA VAL A 283 -4.60 -1.32 5.47
C VAL A 283 -4.33 -0.06 4.66
N SER A 284 -3.70 -0.16 3.50
CA SER A 284 -3.74 0.92 2.53
C SER A 284 -5.03 0.84 1.70
N ASP A 285 -5.86 1.87 1.78
CA ASP A 285 -6.78 2.19 0.71
C ASP A 285 -6.04 3.07 -0.29
N TYR A 286 -5.69 2.49 -1.44
CA TYR A 286 -4.86 3.14 -2.46
C TYR A 286 -5.35 4.53 -2.85
N ARG A 287 -6.67 4.77 -2.80
CA ARG A 287 -7.28 6.03 -3.24
C ARG A 287 -7.41 7.07 -2.14
N TYR A 288 -7.51 6.65 -0.89
CA TYR A 288 -8.02 7.51 0.19
C TYR A 288 -7.15 7.55 1.45
N GLY A 289 -6.17 6.66 1.61
CA GLY A 289 -5.19 6.73 2.68
C GLY A 289 -5.05 5.44 3.47
N LEU A 290 -4.48 5.54 4.67
CA LEU A 290 -4.29 4.39 5.56
C LEU A 290 -5.46 4.25 6.55
N ALA A 291 -5.93 3.02 6.71
CA ALA A 291 -6.96 2.62 7.67
C ALA A 291 -6.38 1.64 8.70
N VAL A 292 -7.09 1.52 9.83
CA VAL A 292 -6.82 0.57 10.90
C VAL A 292 -8.08 -0.24 11.16
N ILE A 293 -7.96 -1.56 11.13
CA ILE A 293 -9.00 -2.49 11.57
C ILE A 293 -8.60 -3.05 12.93
N GLU A 294 -9.44 -2.86 13.94
CA GLU A 294 -9.30 -3.56 15.22
C GLU A 294 -9.77 -5.00 15.06
N LEU A 295 -8.88 -5.97 15.27
CA LEU A 295 -9.10 -7.35 14.82
C LEU A 295 -10.15 -8.10 15.63
N ALA A 296 -10.41 -7.71 16.88
CA ALA A 296 -11.41 -8.37 17.72
C ALA A 296 -12.85 -7.98 17.33
N SER A 297 -13.10 -6.71 17.02
CA SER A 297 -14.43 -6.19 16.68
C SER A 297 -14.67 -6.00 15.18
N GLY A 298 -13.62 -5.87 14.37
CA GLY A 298 -13.71 -5.47 12.97
C GLY A 298 -13.93 -3.96 12.78
N ALA A 299 -13.80 -3.14 13.83
CA ALA A 299 -13.97 -1.69 13.74
C ALA A 299 -12.93 -1.07 12.79
N LEU A 300 -13.42 -0.33 11.80
CA LEU A 300 -12.61 0.33 10.77
C LEU A 300 -12.50 1.83 11.06
N THR A 301 -11.27 2.29 11.28
CA THR A 301 -10.94 3.70 11.59
C THR A 301 -9.83 4.20 10.68
N ARG A 302 -9.65 5.51 10.61
CA ARG A 302 -8.54 6.12 9.87
C ARG A 302 -7.26 6.10 10.70
N LEU A 303 -6.13 5.79 10.06
CA LEU A 303 -4.81 6.04 10.65
C LEU A 303 -4.46 7.52 10.46
N SER A 304 -4.64 8.32 11.51
CA SER A 304 -4.38 9.77 11.46
C SER A 304 -2.87 10.06 11.42
N SER A 305 -2.50 11.24 10.92
CA SER A 305 -1.12 11.73 10.92
C SER A 305 -0.98 13.03 11.72
N ASP A 306 0.01 13.08 12.61
CA ASP A 306 0.43 14.28 13.33
C ASP A 306 1.51 15.07 12.54
N VAL A 307 1.98 14.51 11.42
CA VAL A 307 2.99 15.12 10.54
C VAL A 307 2.47 15.25 9.10
N PRO A 308 2.97 16.21 8.31
CA PRO A 308 2.61 16.30 6.90
C PRO A 308 3.10 15.08 6.11
N ALA A 309 2.17 14.19 5.77
CA ALA A 309 2.42 13.02 4.93
C ALA A 309 1.26 12.83 3.95
N ALA A 310 1.55 12.33 2.75
CA ALA A 310 0.49 11.77 1.91
C ALA A 310 0.44 10.26 2.15
N LEU A 311 -0.74 9.77 2.52
CA LEU A 311 -0.97 8.41 2.98
C LEU A 311 -1.71 7.54 1.97
N ASP A 312 -2.09 8.10 0.83
CA ASP A 312 -2.66 7.40 -0.32
C ASP A 312 -1.58 6.97 -1.33
N GLY A 313 -2.00 6.25 -2.37
CA GLY A 313 -1.13 5.70 -3.40
C GLY A 313 -0.16 4.64 -2.88
N VAL A 314 -0.45 4.06 -1.72
CA VAL A 314 0.33 2.98 -1.09
C VAL A 314 -0.09 1.64 -1.68
N ASP A 315 0.84 1.00 -2.37
CA ASP A 315 0.70 -0.31 -3.00
C ASP A 315 1.05 -1.40 -1.99
N GLY A 316 2.34 -1.60 -1.67
CA GLY A 316 2.80 -2.49 -0.62
C GLY A 316 2.95 -1.82 0.76
N LEU A 317 2.64 -2.55 1.83
CA LEU A 317 2.72 -2.09 3.22
C LEU A 317 3.27 -3.19 4.13
N TRP A 318 4.25 -2.88 4.99
CA TRP A 318 4.81 -3.83 5.96
C TRP A 318 5.08 -3.17 7.30
N LEU A 319 5.00 -3.92 8.39
CA LEU A 319 5.45 -3.47 9.70
C LEU A 319 6.93 -3.84 9.91
N HIS A 320 7.75 -2.84 10.27
CA HIS A 320 9.14 -3.03 10.70
C HIS A 320 9.36 -2.32 12.03
N GLY A 321 9.37 -3.09 13.13
CA GLY A 321 9.36 -2.51 14.48
C GLY A 321 8.08 -1.72 14.73
N ARG A 322 8.20 -0.40 14.90
CA ARG A 322 7.07 0.54 15.04
C ARG A 322 6.90 1.46 13.82
N GLU A 323 7.31 0.99 12.66
CA GLU A 323 7.12 1.72 11.40
C GLU A 323 6.31 0.92 10.41
N LEU A 324 5.44 1.63 9.70
CA LEU A 324 4.90 1.14 8.45
C LEU A 324 5.85 1.54 7.32
N ILE A 325 6.40 0.54 6.65
CA ILE A 325 7.17 0.71 5.42
C ILE A 325 6.19 0.61 4.26
N ALA A 326 6.07 1.67 3.48
CA ALA A 326 5.07 1.84 2.45
C ALA A 326 5.71 2.09 1.09
N VAL A 327 5.44 1.22 0.12
CA VAL A 327 5.75 1.46 -1.31
C VAL A 327 4.61 2.30 -1.88
N GLN A 328 4.93 3.49 -2.39
CA GLN A 328 3.98 4.47 -2.87
C GLN A 328 4.14 4.74 -4.38
N ASN A 329 3.64 3.83 -5.22
CA ASN A 329 3.64 4.02 -6.68
C ASN A 329 2.53 4.99 -7.17
N GLY A 330 1.51 5.26 -6.35
CA GLY A 330 0.43 6.20 -6.69
C GLY A 330 0.74 7.68 -6.42
N THR A 331 1.97 7.97 -6.00
CA THR A 331 2.42 9.33 -5.68
C THR A 331 3.36 9.88 -6.76
N SER A 332 3.45 11.21 -6.87
CA SER A 332 4.38 11.88 -7.78
C SER A 332 5.31 12.79 -6.98
N PRO A 333 6.61 12.47 -6.87
CA PRO A 333 7.26 11.27 -7.38
C PRO A 333 6.86 9.99 -6.63
N MET A 334 7.02 8.84 -7.27
CA MET A 334 6.94 7.54 -6.60
C MET A 334 8.03 7.44 -5.53
N ARG A 335 7.72 6.76 -4.42
CA ARG A 335 8.63 6.68 -3.27
C ARG A 335 8.39 5.45 -2.41
N ILE A 336 9.35 5.15 -1.54
CA ILE A 336 9.22 4.25 -0.41
C ILE A 336 9.37 5.09 0.86
N SER A 337 8.36 5.07 1.71
CA SER A 337 8.28 5.85 2.95
C SER A 337 8.31 4.94 4.17
N ALA A 338 8.88 5.43 5.27
CA ALA A 338 8.69 4.90 6.61
C ALA A 338 7.80 5.85 7.41
N PHE A 339 6.72 5.34 7.97
CA PHE A 339 5.81 6.07 8.85
C PHE A 339 5.94 5.55 10.28
N ALA A 340 6.48 6.39 11.17
CA ALA A 340 6.62 6.05 12.58
C ALA A 340 5.27 6.11 13.28
N LEU A 341 4.89 5.01 13.93
CA LEU A 341 3.65 4.89 14.68
C LEU A 341 3.80 5.40 16.11
N SER A 342 2.72 5.96 16.65
CA SER A 342 2.54 6.20 18.08
C SER A 342 2.65 4.89 18.87
N GLU A 343 2.85 4.98 20.19
CA GLU A 343 2.99 3.79 21.05
C GLU A 343 1.75 2.89 21.03
N ASP A 344 0.56 3.48 20.96
CA ASP A 344 -0.71 2.78 20.82
C ASP A 344 -1.02 2.35 19.37
N GLY A 345 -0.17 2.72 18.40
CA GLY A 345 -0.31 2.33 17.00
C GLY A 345 -1.50 2.94 16.27
N THR A 346 -2.09 4.03 16.76
CA THR A 346 -3.29 4.67 16.19
C THR A 346 -2.99 5.92 15.36
N ARG A 347 -1.75 6.42 15.39
CA ARG A 347 -1.34 7.64 14.68
C ARG A 347 0.05 7.51 14.09
N ILE A 348 0.29 8.22 12.99
CA ILE A 348 1.61 8.46 12.43
C ILE A 348 2.18 9.72 13.09
N ILE A 349 3.34 9.59 13.73
CA ILE A 349 4.02 10.66 14.47
C ILE A 349 5.35 11.05 13.82
N GLY A 350 5.73 10.41 12.72
CA GLY A 350 6.93 10.70 11.98
C GLY A 350 6.89 10.11 10.57
N HIS A 351 7.58 10.75 9.65
CA HIS A 351 7.66 10.36 8.25
C HIS A 351 9.09 10.53 7.76
N LEU A 352 9.63 9.49 7.12
CA LEU A 352 10.91 9.51 6.44
C LEU A 352 10.76 8.92 5.03
N ILE A 353 11.31 9.60 4.04
CA ILE A 353 11.46 9.06 2.69
C ILE A 353 12.74 8.22 2.65
N LEU A 354 12.62 6.93 2.35
CA LEU A 354 13.74 6.00 2.26
C LEU A 354 14.29 5.88 0.83
N GLU A 355 13.41 6.01 -0.16
CA GLU A 355 13.74 5.98 -1.58
C GLU A 355 12.70 6.80 -2.35
N GLN A 356 13.10 7.52 -3.39
CA GLN A 356 12.21 8.42 -4.14
C GLN A 356 12.77 8.74 -5.50
N ALA A 357 11.88 8.82 -6.50
CA ALA A 357 12.22 9.23 -7.87
C ALA A 357 13.46 8.47 -8.40
N HIS A 358 13.54 7.17 -8.08
CA HIS A 358 14.69 6.37 -8.44
C HIS A 358 14.77 6.28 -9.99
N PRO A 359 15.90 6.64 -10.62
CA PRO A 359 15.99 6.75 -12.07
C PRO A 359 15.81 5.42 -12.80
N ASP A 360 16.12 4.30 -12.13
CA ASP A 360 15.96 2.95 -12.68
C ASP A 360 14.57 2.33 -12.43
N TRP A 361 13.62 3.05 -11.81
CA TRP A 361 12.26 2.53 -11.64
C TRP A 361 11.42 2.71 -12.89
N THR A 362 10.61 1.71 -13.20
CA THR A 362 9.37 1.93 -13.96
C THR A 362 8.23 2.13 -12.96
N GLU A 363 8.04 1.17 -12.06
CA GLU A 363 7.05 1.20 -10.99
C GLU A 363 7.48 0.27 -9.85
N PRO A 364 7.64 0.75 -8.61
CA PRO A 364 7.91 -0.13 -7.47
C PRO A 364 6.61 -0.81 -7.02
N LEU A 365 6.65 -2.13 -6.78
CA LEU A 365 5.50 -2.96 -6.39
C LEU A 365 5.78 -3.74 -5.09
N GLY A 366 5.07 -4.86 -4.91
CA GLY A 366 5.12 -5.74 -3.76
C GLY A 366 6.49 -6.38 -3.49
N GLY A 367 6.59 -6.96 -2.30
CA GLY A 367 7.84 -7.33 -1.69
C GLY A 367 7.70 -8.00 -0.32
N SER A 368 8.83 -8.11 0.38
CA SER A 368 8.91 -8.68 1.72
C SER A 368 10.09 -8.11 2.50
N ILE A 369 10.01 -8.16 3.83
CA ILE A 369 11.12 -7.78 4.70
C ILE A 369 11.87 -9.03 5.17
N ALA A 370 13.17 -9.07 4.92
CA ALA A 370 14.06 -10.11 5.43
C ALA A 370 15.41 -9.49 5.86
N LYS A 371 15.98 -9.97 6.97
CA LYS A 371 17.27 -9.48 7.50
C LYS A 371 17.41 -7.95 7.57
N GLY A 372 16.34 -7.27 8.01
CA GLY A 372 16.32 -5.80 8.15
C GLY A 372 16.43 -5.06 6.82
N ALA A 373 15.98 -5.65 5.72
CA ALA A 373 15.88 -4.98 4.43
C ALA A 373 14.53 -5.28 3.78
N LEU A 374 13.96 -4.29 3.09
CA LEU A 374 12.85 -4.51 2.17
C LEU A 374 13.43 -5.02 0.84
N TYR A 375 12.90 -6.12 0.35
CA TYR A 375 13.09 -6.61 -1.01
C TYR A 375 11.81 -6.36 -1.79
N TYR A 376 11.89 -5.68 -2.92
CA TYR A 376 10.72 -5.26 -3.69
C TYR A 376 11.01 -5.32 -5.19
N VAL A 377 9.95 -5.50 -5.97
CA VAL A 377 9.99 -5.38 -7.42
C VAL A 377 10.13 -3.90 -7.76
N ALA A 378 11.17 -3.53 -8.49
CA ALA A 378 11.46 -2.13 -8.85
C ALA A 378 11.02 -1.76 -10.27
N THR A 379 10.67 -2.77 -11.06
CA THR A 379 10.32 -2.62 -12.48
C THR A 379 8.97 -3.26 -12.77
N GLY A 380 7.92 -2.84 -12.05
CA GLY A 380 6.54 -3.15 -12.39
C GLY A 380 6.21 -2.72 -13.81
N GLN A 381 5.40 -3.53 -14.52
CA GLN A 381 5.21 -3.39 -15.96
C GLN A 381 3.73 -3.25 -16.34
N TRP A 382 2.85 -2.81 -15.43
CA TRP A 382 1.42 -2.72 -15.68
C TRP A 382 1.05 -1.87 -16.92
N ASP A 383 1.88 -0.91 -17.30
CA ASP A 383 1.75 -0.10 -18.52
C ASP A 383 1.92 -0.90 -19.83
N ARG A 384 2.62 -2.04 -19.76
CA ARG A 384 2.89 -2.94 -20.90
C ARG A 384 1.87 -4.06 -21.04
N TYR A 385 1.02 -4.28 -20.04
CA TYR A 385 0.05 -5.37 -20.05
C TYR A 385 -1.39 -4.84 -20.06
N GLU A 386 -2.30 -5.65 -20.57
CA GLU A 386 -3.74 -5.44 -20.52
C GLU A 386 -4.39 -6.81 -20.37
N GLN A 387 -5.21 -7.00 -19.33
CA GLN A 387 -5.88 -8.29 -19.06
C GLN A 387 -4.91 -9.48 -18.97
N GLY A 388 -3.76 -9.25 -18.33
CA GLY A 388 -2.70 -10.24 -18.17
C GLY A 388 -1.92 -10.56 -19.46
N ARG A 389 -2.20 -9.87 -20.57
CA ARG A 389 -1.52 -10.05 -21.85
C ARG A 389 -0.63 -8.88 -22.17
N LEU A 390 0.54 -9.16 -22.73
CA LEU A 390 1.43 -8.12 -23.24
C LEU A 390 0.71 -7.37 -24.38
N ARG A 391 0.71 -6.03 -24.32
CA ARG A 391 0.09 -5.17 -25.32
C ARG A 391 0.82 -5.29 -26.66
N ASP A 392 0.08 -5.12 -27.75
CA ASP A 392 0.63 -5.14 -29.10
C ASP A 392 1.75 -4.11 -29.25
N GLY A 393 2.88 -4.53 -29.81
CA GLY A 393 4.06 -3.69 -30.02
C GLY A 393 4.93 -3.45 -28.78
N MET A 394 4.53 -3.94 -27.61
CA MET A 394 5.37 -3.97 -26.42
C MET A 394 6.24 -5.22 -26.37
N THR A 395 7.26 -5.21 -25.52
CA THR A 395 8.12 -6.36 -25.23
C THR A 395 8.18 -6.54 -23.72
N ALA A 396 8.08 -7.78 -23.23
CA ALA A 396 8.34 -8.06 -21.82
C ALA A 396 9.82 -7.74 -21.53
N ILE A 397 10.10 -7.09 -20.41
CA ILE A 397 11.48 -6.84 -19.97
C ILE A 397 11.76 -7.61 -18.69
N PRO A 398 13.04 -7.87 -18.36
CA PRO A 398 13.39 -8.46 -17.08
C PRO A 398 12.90 -7.61 -15.91
N SER A 399 12.52 -8.28 -14.83
CA SER A 399 12.04 -7.63 -13.61
C SER A 399 13.16 -7.52 -12.58
N VAL A 400 13.60 -6.31 -12.27
CA VAL A 400 14.66 -6.05 -11.28
C VAL A 400 14.08 -6.09 -9.87
N ILE A 401 14.67 -6.93 -9.04
CA ILE A 401 14.41 -6.98 -7.60
C ILE A 401 15.48 -6.16 -6.88
N ARG A 402 15.06 -5.22 -6.05
CA ARG A 402 15.96 -4.36 -5.28
C ARG A 402 15.85 -4.63 -3.80
N ARG A 403 16.94 -4.33 -3.10
CA ARG A 403 17.10 -4.44 -1.65
C ARG A 403 17.36 -3.08 -1.06
N LEU A 404 16.45 -2.60 -0.23
CA LEU A 404 16.56 -1.37 0.54
C LEU A 404 16.80 -1.70 2.01
N ARG A 405 17.96 -1.31 2.56
CA ARG A 405 18.25 -1.53 3.98
C ARG A 405 17.38 -0.65 4.85
N LEU A 406 16.80 -1.25 5.88
CA LEU A 406 16.04 -0.57 6.91
C LEU A 406 16.93 -0.38 8.14
N ALA A 407 16.80 0.77 8.81
CA ALA A 407 17.59 1.03 10.01
C ALA A 407 17.32 -0.06 11.09
N PRO A 408 18.36 -0.53 11.82
CA PRO A 408 18.14 -1.37 12.98
C PRO A 408 17.39 -0.58 14.05
N ARG A 409 16.50 -1.25 14.78
CA ARG A 409 15.72 -0.66 15.87
C ARG A 409 15.83 -1.53 17.11
#